data_AF-A0A377G8B6-F1
#
_entry.id   AF-A0A377G8B6-F1
#
_cell.length_a   1.000
_cell.length_b   1.000
_cell.length_c   1.000
_cell.angle_alpha   90.00
_cell.angle_beta   90.00
_cell.angle_gamma   90.00
#
_symmetry.space_group_name_H-M   'P 1'
#
loop_
_entity.id
_entity.type
_entity.pdbx_description
1 polymer ?
#
loop_
_entity_poly.entity_id
_entity_poly.type
_entity_poly.pdbx_seq_one_letter_code
_entity_poly.pdbx_strand_id
1 'polypeptide(L)'
;MRSRVSQGVKSAFNKSVLSSLKSTRSSLFVPDKLDMSYPILSSKEVEEGVAQLHESLPSDPDLIFRGTEGTKEVHEAMSIDRLGMSSVQKQKLPSTDIVDYIVSNESSCFFSASPCRYTVQNYAAGLPIIPCRGFIWVMGLPKIYTIPQKHLFFNEEMFTHYDRKQIEQSPQGYKHHSIKTTAANNNEFTIIVGIGKDDDWSLKVSEDVMKLVQVRGPGKILGKFMSADEILHVQDWTNPGFKKRVWSCEVVISQGSEMKDFEGMNQKARELGFIGTDDRLLTLKDASSIVDSEELEELNTNHSTSLTHRVMKVHKDIPLGNKKELVDCIAQEIRDTVKLEPVVPSDLPTLE
;
A
#
# COMPACT_ATOMS: atom_id res chain seq x y z
N MET A 1 -23.48 -2.34 -23.74
CA MET A 1 -23.33 -0.88 -23.94
C MET A 1 -22.97 -0.12 -22.65
N ARG A 2 -23.34 -0.58 -21.44
CA ARG A 2 -23.04 0.07 -20.15
C ARG A 2 -21.57 0.02 -19.68
N SER A 3 -20.74 -0.91 -20.18
CA SER A 3 -19.34 -1.06 -19.74
C SER A 3 -18.34 -0.07 -20.34
N ARG A 4 -18.65 0.56 -21.49
CA ARG A 4 -17.72 1.46 -22.18
C ARG A 4 -17.68 2.87 -21.60
N VAL A 5 -18.74 3.31 -20.92
CA VAL A 5 -18.86 4.70 -20.44
C VAL A 5 -18.23 4.89 -19.06
N SER A 6 -18.34 3.90 -18.15
CA SER A 6 -17.62 3.93 -16.86
C SER A 6 -16.10 3.81 -17.03
N GLN A 7 -15.63 3.19 -18.12
CA GLN A 7 -14.22 3.22 -18.54
C GLN A 7 -13.75 4.62 -18.97
N GLY A 8 -14.63 5.51 -19.44
CA GLY A 8 -14.27 6.83 -19.95
C GLY A 8 -13.81 7.80 -18.87
N VAL A 9 -14.54 7.89 -17.75
CA VAL A 9 -14.20 8.76 -16.60
C VAL A 9 -13.01 8.20 -15.81
N LYS A 10 -12.98 6.88 -15.58
CA LYS A 10 -11.85 6.16 -14.95
C LYS A 10 -10.53 6.32 -15.71
N SER A 11 -10.60 6.49 -17.04
CA SER A 11 -9.44 6.75 -17.89
C SER A 11 -8.94 8.20 -17.85
N ALA A 12 -9.78 9.16 -17.44
CA ALA A 12 -9.45 10.59 -17.50
C ALA A 12 -8.40 10.98 -16.44
N PHE A 13 -8.49 10.43 -15.22
CA PHE A 13 -7.51 10.64 -14.16
C PHE A 13 -6.09 10.21 -14.61
N ASN A 14 -5.93 8.96 -15.03
CA ASN A 14 -4.65 8.43 -15.50
C ASN A 14 -4.08 9.25 -16.68
N LYS A 15 -4.93 9.62 -17.64
CA LYS A 15 -4.54 10.45 -18.80
C LYS A 15 -4.09 11.85 -18.37
N SER A 16 -4.79 12.48 -17.43
CA SER A 16 -4.44 13.80 -16.91
C SER A 16 -3.05 13.79 -16.27
N VAL A 17 -2.79 12.81 -15.41
CA VAL A 17 -1.48 12.64 -14.77
C VAL A 17 -0.40 12.41 -15.83
N LEU A 18 -0.58 11.44 -16.74
CA LEU A 18 0.39 11.14 -17.80
C LEU A 18 0.66 12.34 -18.71
N SER A 19 -0.35 13.14 -19.02
CA SER A 19 -0.20 14.37 -19.81
C SER A 19 0.68 15.40 -19.09
N SER A 20 0.44 15.60 -17.79
CA SER A 20 1.26 16.52 -16.98
C SER A 20 2.69 16.04 -16.79
N LEU A 21 2.93 14.73 -16.70
CA LEU A 21 4.29 14.19 -16.62
C LEU A 21 5.07 14.43 -17.93
N LYS A 22 4.40 14.30 -19.08
CA LYS A 22 5.00 14.56 -20.40
C LYS A 22 5.34 16.02 -20.63
N SER A 23 4.47 16.96 -20.21
CA SER A 23 4.73 18.40 -20.35
C SER A 23 5.92 18.87 -19.51
N THR A 24 6.23 18.16 -18.42
CA THR A 24 7.34 18.49 -17.51
C THR A 24 8.70 18.00 -18.02
N ARG A 25 8.74 17.15 -19.07
CA ARG A 25 9.96 16.56 -19.65
C ARG A 25 10.65 17.43 -20.72
N SER A 26 10.53 18.75 -20.62
CA SER A 26 10.99 19.69 -21.66
C SER A 26 12.51 19.86 -21.78
N SER A 27 13.30 19.27 -20.89
CA SER A 27 14.77 19.29 -20.96
C SER A 27 15.35 17.88 -21.01
N LEU A 28 16.03 17.55 -22.12
CA LEU A 28 16.80 16.31 -22.31
C LEU A 28 17.99 16.18 -21.33
N PHE A 29 18.36 17.26 -20.63
CA PHE A 29 19.58 17.35 -19.84
C PHE A 29 19.35 17.30 -18.31
N VAL A 30 18.10 17.31 -17.84
CA VAL A 30 17.79 17.21 -16.42
C VAL A 30 17.25 15.81 -16.12
N PRO A 31 17.96 15.01 -15.30
CA PRO A 31 17.45 13.71 -14.84
C PRO A 31 16.06 13.83 -14.24
N ASP A 32 15.19 12.85 -14.53
CA ASP A 32 13.75 12.82 -14.19
C ASP A 32 13.41 13.08 -12.72
N LYS A 33 14.39 12.83 -11.83
CA LYS A 33 14.29 12.95 -10.38
C LYS A 33 14.71 14.32 -9.84
N LEU A 34 15.45 15.12 -10.61
CA LEU A 34 16.06 16.36 -10.14
C LEU A 34 15.07 17.53 -10.14
N ASP A 35 15.08 18.32 -9.07
CA ASP A 35 14.30 19.57 -8.99
C ASP A 35 15.20 20.79 -8.77
N MET A 36 15.58 21.46 -9.86
CA MET A 36 16.43 22.65 -9.81
C MET A 36 15.73 23.91 -9.27
N SER A 37 14.42 23.85 -9.03
CA SER A 37 13.65 25.00 -8.55
C SER A 37 13.58 25.08 -7.03
N TYR A 38 13.84 23.98 -6.31
CA TYR A 38 13.85 24.00 -4.85
C TYR A 38 14.86 25.00 -4.25
N PRO A 39 16.14 25.07 -4.71
CA PRO A 39 17.14 25.92 -4.06
C PRO A 39 16.90 27.43 -4.19
N ILE A 40 15.99 27.85 -5.07
CA ILE A 40 15.67 29.25 -5.34
C ILE A 40 14.39 29.72 -4.64
N LEU A 41 13.71 28.84 -3.90
CA LEU A 41 12.51 29.18 -3.13
C LEU A 41 12.87 30.06 -1.92
N SER A 42 12.02 31.03 -1.64
CA SER A 42 12.06 31.81 -0.40
C SER A 42 11.54 31.01 0.80
N SER A 43 11.94 31.38 2.02
CA SER A 43 11.46 30.71 3.25
C SER A 43 9.94 30.70 3.36
N LYS A 44 9.26 31.76 2.89
CA LYS A 44 7.80 31.84 2.87
C LYS A 44 7.18 30.81 1.92
N GLU A 45 7.74 30.62 0.72
CA GLU A 45 7.26 29.61 -0.24
C GLU A 45 7.48 28.19 0.29
N VAL A 46 8.55 27.96 1.06
CA VAL A 46 8.81 26.69 1.75
C VAL A 46 7.74 26.46 2.83
N GLU A 47 7.54 27.41 3.75
CA GLU A 47 6.53 27.30 4.82
C GLU A 47 5.10 27.07 4.26
N GLU A 48 4.73 27.82 3.21
CA GLU A 48 3.45 27.65 2.52
C GLU A 48 3.33 26.28 1.85
N GLY A 49 4.39 25.79 1.20
CA GLY A 49 4.42 24.48 0.57
C GLY A 49 4.31 23.32 1.56
N VAL A 50 4.89 23.45 2.75
CA VAL A 50 4.75 22.47 3.85
C VAL A 50 3.33 22.47 4.39
N ALA A 51 2.78 23.66 4.68
CA ALA A 51 1.40 23.79 5.17
C ALA A 51 0.41 23.19 4.16
N GLN A 52 0.57 23.51 2.87
CA GLN A 52 -0.24 22.94 1.79
C GLN A 52 -0.12 21.41 1.73
N LEU A 53 1.09 20.85 1.93
CA LEU A 53 1.27 19.41 1.95
C LEU A 53 0.49 18.76 3.10
N HIS A 54 0.59 19.32 4.31
CA HIS A 54 -0.14 18.83 5.47
C HIS A 54 -1.66 18.88 5.29
N GLU A 55 -2.17 19.96 4.69
CA GLU A 55 -3.60 20.12 4.38
C GLU A 55 -4.06 19.18 3.26
N SER A 56 -3.20 18.92 2.28
CA SER A 56 -3.53 18.09 1.12
C SER A 56 -3.73 16.61 1.48
N LEU A 57 -3.05 16.11 2.52
CA LEU A 57 -3.09 14.69 2.89
C LEU A 57 -4.27 14.41 3.83
N PRO A 58 -5.30 13.68 3.40
CA PRO A 58 -6.49 13.43 4.22
C PRO A 58 -6.16 12.59 5.47
N SER A 59 -7.03 12.69 6.48
CA SER A 59 -7.00 11.82 7.66
C SER A 59 -8.23 10.92 7.62
N ASP A 60 -8.02 9.64 7.34
CA ASP A 60 -9.08 8.64 7.28
C ASP A 60 -8.48 7.27 7.62
N PRO A 61 -9.12 6.46 8.49
CA PRO A 61 -8.56 5.18 8.91
C PRO A 61 -8.36 4.18 7.76
N ASP A 62 -9.13 4.28 6.68
CA ASP A 62 -9.05 3.37 5.53
C ASP A 62 -8.17 3.90 4.40
N LEU A 63 -7.44 4.99 4.65
CA LEU A 63 -6.44 5.48 3.73
C LEU A 63 -5.04 5.08 4.16
N ILE A 64 -4.25 4.68 3.18
CA ILE A 64 -2.83 4.38 3.30
C ILE A 64 -2.07 5.19 2.25
N PHE A 65 -0.79 5.40 2.54
CA PHE A 65 0.05 6.34 1.81
C PHE A 65 1.32 5.66 1.33
N ARG A 66 1.81 6.04 0.14
CA ARG A 66 3.13 5.59 -0.33
C ARG A 66 3.89 6.73 -0.97
N GLY A 67 5.13 6.91 -0.55
CA GLY A 67 6.07 7.83 -1.18
C GLY A 67 6.82 7.12 -2.31
N THR A 68 7.04 7.82 -3.41
CA THR A 68 7.85 7.34 -4.53
C THR A 68 8.69 8.47 -5.11
N GLU A 69 9.93 8.16 -5.48
CA GLU A 69 10.87 9.14 -6.00
C GLU A 69 10.88 9.10 -7.54
N GLY A 70 10.85 10.29 -8.17
CA GLY A 70 10.81 10.43 -9.62
C GLY A 70 9.47 10.01 -10.23
N THR A 71 9.39 9.98 -11.56
CA THR A 71 8.12 9.79 -12.27
C THR A 71 7.89 8.35 -12.73
N LYS A 72 8.90 7.46 -12.64
CA LYS A 72 8.86 6.12 -13.25
C LYS A 72 7.70 5.27 -12.73
N GLU A 73 7.56 5.11 -11.41
CA GLU A 73 6.47 4.30 -10.83
C GLU A 73 5.10 4.89 -11.18
N VAL A 74 4.95 6.21 -11.12
CA VAL A 74 3.72 6.92 -11.52
C VAL A 74 3.39 6.66 -12.98
N HIS A 75 4.35 6.85 -13.88
CA HIS A 75 4.14 6.66 -15.31
C HIS A 75 3.73 5.22 -15.61
N GLU A 76 4.43 4.24 -15.05
CA GLU A 76 4.11 2.82 -15.25
C GLU A 76 2.72 2.50 -14.69
N ALA A 77 2.44 2.83 -13.44
CA ALA A 77 1.18 2.51 -12.78
C ALA A 77 -0.03 3.16 -13.46
N MET A 78 0.09 4.43 -13.87
CA MET A 78 -0.96 5.13 -14.61
C MET A 78 -1.18 4.52 -16.00
N SER A 79 -0.12 4.05 -16.67
CA SER A 79 -0.19 3.49 -18.03
C SER A 79 -0.90 2.14 -18.08
N ILE A 80 -0.71 1.30 -17.06
CA ILE A 80 -1.32 -0.04 -17.01
C ILE A 80 -2.51 -0.14 -16.06
N ASP A 81 -2.87 0.95 -15.38
CA ASP A 81 -3.93 1.02 -14.36
C ASP A 81 -3.71 0.04 -13.19
N ARG A 82 -2.45 -0.16 -12.79
CA ARG A 82 -2.02 -1.11 -11.75
C ARG A 82 -0.86 -0.54 -10.93
N LEU A 83 -1.05 -0.40 -9.63
CA LEU A 83 -0.02 0.02 -8.69
C LEU A 83 0.45 -1.18 -7.86
N GLY A 84 1.78 -1.35 -7.78
CA GLY A 84 2.40 -2.56 -7.23
C GLY A 84 2.81 -3.60 -8.29
N MET A 85 2.76 -3.24 -9.58
CA MET A 85 3.14 -4.12 -10.71
C MET A 85 4.14 -3.45 -11.67
N SER A 86 5.02 -2.60 -11.12
CA SER A 86 6.05 -1.90 -11.88
C SER A 86 7.07 -2.87 -12.51
N SER A 87 7.80 -2.40 -13.52
CA SER A 87 8.88 -3.16 -14.15
C SER A 87 9.95 -3.61 -13.16
N VAL A 88 10.25 -2.77 -12.16
CA VAL A 88 11.19 -3.08 -11.07
C VAL A 88 10.61 -4.15 -10.15
N GLN A 89 9.35 -4.00 -9.76
CA GLN A 89 8.67 -4.93 -8.88
C GLN A 89 8.61 -6.35 -9.48
N LYS A 90 8.34 -6.47 -10.78
CA LYS A 90 8.28 -7.74 -11.51
C LYS A 90 9.63 -8.46 -11.64
N GLN A 91 10.75 -7.76 -11.45
CA GLN A 91 12.10 -8.34 -11.51
C GLN A 91 12.54 -8.97 -10.18
N LYS A 92 11.86 -8.64 -9.08
CA LYS A 92 12.15 -9.20 -7.76
C LYS A 92 11.79 -10.68 -7.67
N LEU A 93 12.30 -11.35 -6.64
CA LEU A 93 12.00 -12.75 -6.37
C LEU A 93 10.53 -12.93 -5.94
N PRO A 94 9.81 -13.95 -6.42
CA PRO A 94 8.50 -14.31 -5.87
C PRO A 94 8.70 -14.93 -4.49
N SER A 95 8.50 -14.13 -3.45
CA SER A 95 8.69 -14.54 -2.06
C SER A 95 7.59 -13.98 -1.19
N THR A 96 7.03 -14.82 -0.33
CA THR A 96 6.10 -14.41 0.73
C THR A 96 6.77 -14.36 2.10
N ASP A 97 8.11 -14.38 2.16
CA ASP A 97 8.87 -14.22 3.41
C ASP A 97 8.79 -12.77 3.90
N ILE A 98 7.92 -12.54 4.89
CA ILE A 98 7.72 -11.21 5.47
C ILE A 98 8.94 -10.71 6.24
N VAL A 99 9.73 -11.60 6.85
CA VAL A 99 10.89 -11.19 7.65
C VAL A 99 12.02 -10.72 6.74
N ASP A 100 12.31 -11.48 5.68
CA ASP A 100 13.29 -11.05 4.70
C ASP A 100 12.85 -9.75 4.01
N TYR A 101 11.57 -9.64 3.67
CA TYR A 101 11.03 -8.43 3.03
C TYR A 101 11.22 -7.16 3.86
N ILE A 102 11.07 -7.20 5.19
CA ILE A 102 11.32 -6.04 6.06
C ILE A 102 12.78 -5.55 5.96
N VAL A 103 13.72 -6.46 5.68
CA VAL A 103 15.15 -6.15 5.60
C VAL A 103 15.55 -5.73 4.19
N SER A 104 15.20 -6.55 3.19
CA SER A 104 15.70 -6.45 1.83
C SER A 104 14.78 -5.67 0.90
N ASN A 105 13.47 -5.62 1.21
CA ASN A 105 12.42 -5.18 0.29
C ASN A 105 12.43 -5.97 -1.04
N GLU A 106 12.98 -7.20 -1.05
CA GLU A 106 13.12 -8.04 -2.23
C GLU A 106 12.02 -9.09 -2.31
N SER A 107 10.82 -8.65 -2.67
CA SER A 107 9.71 -9.53 -3.04
C SER A 107 8.90 -8.90 -4.17
N SER A 108 8.57 -9.69 -5.20
CA SER A 108 7.61 -9.31 -6.23
C SER A 108 6.15 -9.40 -5.75
N CYS A 109 5.90 -10.15 -4.68
CA CYS A 109 4.58 -10.40 -4.08
C CYS A 109 4.13 -9.30 -3.11
N PHE A 110 5.06 -8.47 -2.63
CA PHE A 110 4.80 -7.46 -1.60
C PHE A 110 5.06 -6.03 -2.05
N PHE A 111 4.22 -5.12 -1.56
CA PHE A 111 4.29 -3.70 -1.85
C PHE A 111 4.03 -2.87 -0.57
N SER A 112 5.00 -2.06 -0.17
CA SER A 112 4.94 -1.33 1.11
C SER A 112 4.12 -0.05 1.01
N ALA A 113 3.32 0.23 2.05
CA ALA A 113 2.60 1.47 2.25
C ALA A 113 2.57 1.83 3.75
N SER A 114 2.44 3.11 4.09
CA SER A 114 2.32 3.58 5.46
C SER A 114 0.88 3.97 5.78
N PRO A 115 0.33 3.64 6.96
CA PRO A 115 -0.92 4.21 7.43
C PRO A 115 -0.75 5.67 7.91
N CYS A 116 0.48 6.17 7.99
CA CYS A 116 0.79 7.49 8.53
C CYS A 116 1.11 8.49 7.41
N ARG A 117 0.24 9.51 7.28
CA ARG A 117 0.42 10.62 6.33
C ARG A 117 1.66 11.49 6.58
N TYR A 118 2.25 11.43 7.77
CA TYR A 118 3.45 12.22 8.10
C TYR A 118 4.74 11.45 7.75
N THR A 119 4.82 10.17 8.13
CA THR A 119 6.00 9.33 7.86
C THR A 119 6.24 9.15 6.36
N VAL A 120 5.17 9.11 5.55
CA VAL A 120 5.27 8.90 4.10
C VAL A 120 6.04 9.99 3.35
N GLN A 121 6.08 11.21 3.90
CA GLN A 121 6.74 12.36 3.25
C GLN A 121 8.23 12.08 3.05
N ASN A 122 8.87 11.45 4.03
CA ASN A 122 10.28 11.05 3.96
C ASN A 122 10.56 10.03 2.86
N TYR A 123 9.59 9.18 2.51
CA TYR A 123 9.74 8.20 1.42
C TYR A 123 9.56 8.80 0.04
N ALA A 124 8.85 9.93 -0.08
CA ALA A 124 8.61 10.56 -1.37
C ALA A 124 9.86 11.28 -1.91
N ALA A 125 10.70 11.84 -1.04
CA ALA A 125 11.82 12.69 -1.46
C ALA A 125 13.06 12.68 -0.53
N GLY A 126 13.10 11.85 0.53
CA GLY A 126 14.11 11.91 1.60
C GLY A 126 15.37 11.03 1.45
N LEU A 127 15.56 10.34 0.33
CA LEU A 127 16.78 9.54 0.07
C LEU A 127 17.84 10.26 -0.78
N PRO A 128 17.48 11.05 -1.81
CA PRO A 128 18.46 11.66 -2.70
C PRO A 128 19.35 12.68 -2.00
N ILE A 129 20.59 12.78 -2.50
CA ILE A 129 21.60 13.74 -2.04
C ILE A 129 21.26 15.18 -2.49
N ILE A 130 20.55 15.28 -3.60
CA ILE A 130 20.22 16.49 -4.36
C ILE A 130 18.71 16.74 -4.33
N PRO A 131 18.25 17.99 -4.52
CA PRO A 131 16.84 18.31 -4.61
C PRO A 131 16.12 17.41 -5.60
N CYS A 132 14.98 16.87 -5.17
CA CYS A 132 14.29 15.86 -5.96
C CYS A 132 12.79 16.07 -6.02
N ARG A 133 12.21 15.54 -7.10
CA ARG A 133 10.77 15.41 -7.28
C ARG A 133 10.34 14.02 -6.82
N GLY A 134 9.25 14.00 -6.08
CA GLY A 134 8.60 12.78 -5.61
C GLY A 134 7.10 12.86 -5.78
N PHE A 135 6.45 11.77 -5.40
CA PHE A 135 5.00 11.69 -5.33
C PHE A 135 4.56 10.94 -4.08
N ILE A 136 3.41 11.34 -3.54
CA ILE A 136 2.70 10.60 -2.49
C ILE A 136 1.41 10.08 -3.10
N TRP A 137 1.29 8.75 -3.15
CA TRP A 137 0.06 8.04 -3.44
C TRP A 137 -0.83 8.05 -2.20
N VAL A 138 -2.08 8.49 -2.35
CA VAL A 138 -3.13 8.34 -1.33
C VAL A 138 -4.11 7.28 -1.84
N MET A 139 -4.23 6.17 -1.11
CA MET A 139 -4.92 4.97 -1.58
C MET A 139 -5.90 4.49 -0.51
N GLY A 140 -6.97 3.82 -0.94
CA GLY A 140 -7.79 3.02 -0.03
C GLY A 140 -7.06 1.75 0.43
N LEU A 141 -7.64 1.04 1.40
CA LEU A 141 -7.14 -0.28 1.79
C LEU A 141 -7.12 -1.24 0.59
N PRO A 142 -6.07 -2.07 0.44
CA PRO A 142 -5.96 -3.04 -0.66
C PRO A 142 -6.89 -4.23 -0.44
N LYS A 143 -7.00 -5.12 -1.43
CA LYS A 143 -7.71 -6.40 -1.25
C LYS A 143 -7.11 -7.21 -0.10
N ILE A 144 -5.80 -7.44 -0.16
CA ILE A 144 -5.07 -8.28 0.80
C ILE A 144 -3.86 -7.49 1.33
N TYR A 145 -3.67 -7.50 2.64
CA TYR A 145 -2.49 -6.92 3.27
C TYR A 145 -2.09 -7.68 4.52
N THR A 146 -0.94 -7.30 5.05
CA THR A 146 -0.46 -7.75 6.34
C THR A 146 0.28 -6.64 7.08
N ILE A 147 0.46 -6.81 8.39
CA ILE A 147 1.16 -5.84 9.24
C ILE A 147 2.36 -6.57 9.89
N PRO A 148 3.60 -6.23 9.52
CA PRO A 148 4.82 -6.82 10.09
C PRO A 148 4.88 -6.79 11.62
N GLN A 149 4.47 -5.68 12.24
CA GLN A 149 4.47 -5.55 13.69
C GLN A 149 3.60 -6.60 14.38
N LYS A 150 2.43 -6.93 13.80
CA LYS A 150 1.54 -7.98 14.32
C LYS A 150 2.19 -9.37 14.23
N HIS A 151 2.99 -9.61 13.19
CA HIS A 151 3.71 -10.89 13.05
C HIS A 151 4.71 -11.08 14.18
N LEU A 152 5.40 -10.02 14.59
CA LEU A 152 6.31 -10.08 15.72
C LEU A 152 5.58 -10.46 17.02
N PHE A 153 4.37 -9.92 17.23
CA PHE A 153 3.57 -10.25 18.42
C PHE A 153 3.00 -11.67 18.39
N PHE A 154 2.61 -12.17 17.22
CA PHE A 154 2.01 -13.50 17.08
C PHE A 154 3.04 -14.63 16.95
N ASN A 155 4.21 -14.33 16.41
CA ASN A 155 5.27 -15.29 16.14
C ASN A 155 6.66 -14.65 16.26
N GLU A 156 7.10 -14.37 17.50
CA GLU A 156 8.44 -13.82 17.75
C GLU A 156 9.56 -14.79 17.32
N GLU A 157 9.28 -16.10 17.33
CA GLU A 157 10.27 -17.14 16.99
C GLU A 157 10.73 -17.01 15.54
N MET A 158 9.83 -16.70 14.61
CA MET A 158 10.14 -16.44 13.20
C MET A 158 11.24 -15.36 13.04
N PHE A 159 11.15 -14.27 13.81
CA PHE A 159 12.13 -13.18 13.79
C PHE A 159 13.43 -13.57 14.50
N THR A 160 13.32 -14.31 15.60
CA THR A 160 14.48 -14.81 16.36
C THR A 160 15.31 -15.80 15.53
N HIS A 161 14.65 -16.64 14.73
CA HIS A 161 15.32 -17.56 13.81
C HIS A 161 16.12 -16.80 12.74
N TYR A 162 15.54 -15.74 12.16
CA TYR A 162 16.22 -14.89 11.19
C TYR A 162 17.46 -14.22 11.80
N ASP A 163 17.33 -13.57 12.97
CA ASP A 163 18.46 -12.93 13.65
C ASP A 163 19.59 -13.94 13.94
N ARG A 164 19.25 -15.14 14.42
CA ARG A 164 20.24 -16.21 14.68
C ARG A 164 21.01 -16.57 13.41
N LYS A 165 20.29 -16.81 12.31
CA LYS A 165 20.89 -17.14 11.01
C LYS A 165 21.82 -16.02 10.51
N GLN A 166 21.41 -14.75 10.66
CA GLN A 166 22.23 -13.61 10.26
C GLN A 166 23.50 -13.48 11.12
N ILE A 167 23.41 -13.71 12.44
CA ILE A 167 24.58 -13.68 13.34
C ILE A 167 25.58 -14.77 12.98
N GLU A 168 25.10 -16.00 12.75
CA GLU A 168 25.94 -17.15 12.36
C GLU A 168 26.65 -16.94 11.01
N GLN A 169 26.02 -16.19 10.09
CA GLN A 169 26.55 -15.91 8.76
C GLN A 169 27.38 -14.62 8.70
N SER A 170 27.39 -13.81 9.77
CA SER A 170 28.05 -12.50 9.77
C SER A 170 29.57 -12.63 9.93
N PRO A 171 30.38 -11.89 9.15
CA PRO A 171 31.81 -11.77 9.39
C PRO A 171 32.12 -11.27 10.81
N GLN A 172 33.21 -11.74 11.40
CA GLN A 172 33.68 -11.27 12.71
C GLN A 172 33.82 -9.74 12.72
N GLY A 173 33.12 -9.07 13.65
CA GLY A 173 33.15 -7.61 13.81
C GLY A 173 31.99 -6.85 13.19
N TYR A 174 31.05 -7.52 12.50
CA TYR A 174 29.85 -6.85 11.99
C TYR A 174 28.85 -6.56 13.14
N LYS A 175 28.37 -5.31 13.23
CA LYS A 175 27.35 -4.94 14.22
C LYS A 175 25.98 -5.42 13.72
N HIS A 176 25.50 -6.51 14.31
CA HIS A 176 24.16 -7.03 14.04
C HIS A 176 23.09 -6.05 14.52
N HIS A 177 22.11 -5.76 13.66
CA HIS A 177 20.92 -4.99 13.97
C HIS A 177 19.74 -5.96 14.03
N SER A 178 19.10 -6.09 15.19
CA SER A 178 18.04 -7.09 15.39
C SER A 178 16.81 -6.73 14.57
N ILE A 179 16.33 -7.70 13.78
CA ILE A 179 15.11 -7.56 12.98
C ILE A 179 13.87 -7.35 13.86
N LYS A 180 13.88 -7.85 15.09
CA LYS A 180 12.80 -7.61 16.07
C LYS A 180 12.64 -6.13 16.37
N THR A 181 13.73 -5.39 16.50
CA THR A 181 13.69 -3.94 16.76
C THR A 181 13.13 -3.18 15.55
N THR A 182 13.54 -3.58 14.34
CA THR A 182 13.00 -3.01 13.10
C THR A 182 11.51 -3.28 12.98
N ALA A 183 11.07 -4.54 13.15
CA ALA A 183 9.67 -4.93 13.06
C ALA A 183 8.80 -4.28 14.14
N ALA A 184 9.29 -4.14 15.38
CA ALA A 184 8.57 -3.47 16.46
C ALA A 184 8.28 -1.99 16.17
N ASN A 185 9.16 -1.32 15.42
CA ASN A 185 9.00 0.08 15.03
C ASN A 185 8.39 0.26 13.63
N ASN A 186 8.06 -0.84 12.94
CA ASN A 186 7.51 -0.81 11.60
C ASN A 186 5.97 -0.94 11.66
N ASN A 187 5.28 0.20 11.63
CA ASN A 187 3.82 0.25 11.57
C ASN A 187 3.26 0.20 10.13
N GLU A 188 4.09 -0.14 9.14
CA GLU A 188 3.70 -0.15 7.74
C GLU A 188 2.73 -1.30 7.42
N PHE A 189 1.98 -1.07 6.36
CA PHE A 189 1.14 -2.06 5.71
C PHE A 189 1.97 -2.68 4.58
N THR A 190 2.08 -4.01 4.60
CA THR A 190 2.60 -4.76 3.47
C THR A 190 1.42 -5.22 2.63
N ILE A 191 1.19 -4.55 1.51
CA ILE A 191 0.17 -4.92 0.53
C ILE A 191 0.63 -6.18 -0.19
N ILE A 192 -0.26 -7.16 -0.35
CA ILE A 192 0.04 -8.41 -1.02
C ILE A 192 -0.56 -8.35 -2.42
N VAL A 193 0.33 -8.24 -3.42
CA VAL A 193 -0.04 -8.08 -4.83
C VAL A 193 -0.07 -9.43 -5.59
N GLY A 194 0.27 -10.52 -4.91
CA GLY A 194 0.23 -11.89 -5.41
C GLY A 194 0.91 -12.85 -4.43
N ILE A 195 0.84 -14.16 -4.69
CA ILE A 195 1.65 -15.19 -3.99
C ILE A 195 2.62 -15.90 -4.95
N GLY A 196 2.43 -15.74 -6.26
CA GLY A 196 3.31 -16.21 -7.33
C GLY A 196 3.56 -15.13 -8.38
N LYS A 197 4.24 -15.52 -9.48
CA LYS A 197 4.60 -14.60 -10.58
C LYS A 197 3.42 -14.20 -11.46
N ASP A 198 2.39 -15.05 -11.53
CA ASP A 198 1.26 -14.88 -12.46
C ASP A 198 0.03 -14.26 -11.78
N ASP A 199 0.08 -14.05 -10.46
CA ASP A 199 -1.00 -13.41 -9.72
C ASP A 199 -1.00 -11.89 -9.93
N ASP A 200 -2.19 -11.29 -9.99
CA ASP A 200 -2.37 -9.83 -10.00
C ASP A 200 -3.46 -9.43 -9.00
N TRP A 201 -3.06 -9.22 -7.75
CA TRP A 201 -3.92 -8.68 -6.69
C TRP A 201 -3.65 -7.19 -6.46
N SER A 202 -2.97 -6.56 -7.41
CA SER A 202 -2.49 -5.20 -7.26
C SER A 202 -3.61 -4.17 -7.27
N LEU A 203 -3.32 -2.96 -6.78
CA LEU A 203 -4.31 -1.90 -6.71
C LEU A 203 -4.62 -1.38 -8.11
N LYS A 204 -5.90 -1.22 -8.41
CA LYS A 204 -6.35 -0.61 -9.66
C LYS A 204 -6.37 0.91 -9.48
N VAL A 205 -5.47 1.60 -10.18
CA VAL A 205 -5.26 3.05 -9.98
C VAL A 205 -6.56 3.84 -10.15
N SER A 206 -7.36 3.52 -11.16
CA SER A 206 -8.61 4.20 -11.47
C SER A 206 -9.71 4.05 -10.41
N GLU A 207 -9.58 3.13 -9.45
CA GLU A 207 -10.61 2.82 -8.44
C GLU A 207 -10.08 2.91 -6.99
N ASP A 208 -8.85 2.46 -6.75
CA ASP A 208 -8.27 2.32 -5.41
C ASP A 208 -7.40 3.52 -5.00
N VAL A 209 -6.98 4.36 -5.95
CA VAL A 209 -6.18 5.56 -5.65
C VAL A 209 -7.10 6.76 -5.55
N MET A 210 -7.13 7.42 -4.40
CA MET A 210 -7.91 8.62 -4.14
C MET A 210 -7.31 9.85 -4.81
N LYS A 211 -6.00 10.02 -4.64
CA LYS A 211 -5.27 11.15 -5.21
C LYS A 211 -3.78 10.85 -5.30
N LEU A 212 -3.12 11.60 -6.17
CA LEU A 212 -1.67 11.64 -6.29
C LEU A 212 -1.22 13.07 -5.96
N VAL A 213 -0.29 13.20 -5.02
CA VAL A 213 0.32 14.48 -4.64
C VAL A 213 1.73 14.51 -5.21
N GLN A 214 2.04 15.48 -6.06
CA GLN A 214 3.41 15.74 -6.45
C GLN A 214 4.09 16.58 -5.36
N VAL A 215 5.29 16.16 -4.97
CA VAL A 215 6.10 16.86 -3.97
C VAL A 215 7.51 17.16 -4.49
N ARG A 216 8.19 18.07 -3.80
CA ARG A 216 9.63 18.33 -3.98
C ARG A 216 10.33 18.34 -2.63
N GLY A 217 11.56 17.87 -2.59
CA GLY A 217 12.39 17.88 -1.37
C GLY A 217 13.79 18.45 -1.61
N PRO A 218 14.48 18.88 -0.53
CA PRO A 218 15.80 19.52 -0.59
C PRO A 218 16.95 18.54 -0.90
N GLY A 219 16.80 17.25 -0.58
CA GLY A 219 17.89 16.27 -0.59
C GLY A 219 18.90 16.43 0.56
N LYS A 220 19.70 15.39 0.82
CA LYS A 220 20.54 15.25 2.04
C LYS A 220 21.71 16.25 2.21
N ILE A 221 22.27 16.84 1.13
CA ILE A 221 23.39 17.79 1.26
C ILE A 221 22.87 19.22 1.47
N LEU A 222 21.88 19.66 0.70
CA LEU A 222 21.34 21.01 0.86
C LEU A 222 20.53 21.15 2.15
N GLY A 223 19.87 20.10 2.63
CA GLY A 223 19.18 20.13 3.93
C GLY A 223 20.06 20.51 5.13
N LYS A 224 21.38 20.24 5.06
CA LYS A 224 22.34 20.65 6.11
C LYS A 224 22.80 22.10 6.03
N PHE A 225 22.62 22.76 4.87
CA PHE A 225 23.04 24.15 4.62
C PHE A 225 21.85 25.08 4.36
N MET A 226 20.65 24.54 4.26
CA MET A 226 19.38 25.25 4.11
C MET A 226 18.56 25.04 5.39
N SER A 227 17.77 26.04 5.77
CA SER A 227 17.01 26.01 7.03
C SER A 227 15.84 25.00 7.05
N ALA A 228 15.63 24.22 5.99
CA ALA A 228 14.46 23.37 5.85
C ALA A 228 14.80 22.02 5.20
N ASP A 229 14.77 20.95 6.02
CA ASP A 229 14.73 19.54 5.62
C ASP A 229 13.32 19.14 5.11
N GLU A 230 12.55 20.08 4.55
CA GLU A 230 11.10 19.99 4.45
C GLU A 230 10.60 19.59 3.05
N ILE A 231 9.64 18.67 3.00
CA ILE A 231 9.01 18.24 1.74
C ILE A 231 7.84 19.17 1.44
N LEU A 232 7.81 19.70 0.21
CA LEU A 232 6.84 20.71 -0.22
C LEU A 232 5.83 20.14 -1.19
N HIS A 233 4.59 20.61 -1.07
CA HIS A 233 3.56 20.43 -2.07
C HIS A 233 3.94 21.10 -3.40
N VAL A 234 3.50 20.50 -4.51
CA VAL A 234 3.60 21.11 -5.85
C VAL A 234 2.23 21.17 -6.52
N GLN A 235 1.54 20.04 -6.59
CA GLN A 235 0.21 19.93 -7.20
C GLN A 235 -0.45 18.60 -6.83
N ASP A 236 -1.77 18.55 -6.95
CA ASP A 236 -2.57 17.36 -6.72
C ASP A 236 -3.37 16.96 -7.95
N TRP A 237 -3.54 15.65 -8.13
CA TRP A 237 -4.60 15.09 -8.96
C TRP A 237 -5.53 14.29 -8.07
N THR A 238 -6.81 14.65 -8.06
CA THR A 238 -7.86 13.90 -7.36
C THR A 238 -8.55 12.97 -8.35
N ASN A 239 -8.72 11.70 -7.98
CA ASN A 239 -9.37 10.71 -8.81
C ASN A 239 -10.89 10.69 -8.52
N PRO A 240 -11.75 11.13 -9.45
CA PRO A 240 -13.20 11.06 -9.27
C PRO A 240 -13.74 9.62 -9.31
N GLY A 241 -12.95 8.66 -9.81
CA GLY A 241 -13.31 7.24 -9.82
C GLY A 241 -13.01 6.50 -8.53
N PHE A 242 -12.36 7.16 -7.56
CA PHE A 242 -12.02 6.55 -6.29
C PHE A 242 -13.26 6.16 -5.49
N LYS A 243 -13.23 4.95 -4.94
CA LYS A 243 -14.14 4.56 -3.86
C LYS A 243 -13.43 3.63 -2.89
N LYS A 244 -13.81 3.72 -1.62
CA LYS A 244 -13.37 2.73 -0.62
C LYS A 244 -13.89 1.35 -1.03
N ARG A 245 -13.03 0.34 -0.89
CA ARG A 245 -13.45 -1.05 -1.08
C ARG A 245 -14.47 -1.41 -0.03
N VAL A 246 -15.42 -2.26 -0.39
CA VAL A 246 -16.39 -2.81 0.56
C VAL A 246 -15.68 -3.67 1.61
N TRP A 247 -14.61 -4.36 1.22
CA TRP A 247 -13.85 -5.24 2.08
C TRP A 247 -12.34 -5.15 1.83
N SER A 248 -11.58 -5.52 2.84
CA SER A 248 -10.13 -5.71 2.81
C SER A 248 -9.76 -6.83 3.79
N CYS A 249 -8.86 -7.72 3.42
CA CYS A 249 -8.47 -8.87 4.22
C CYS A 249 -7.07 -8.68 4.78
N GLU A 250 -6.95 -8.74 6.11
CA GLU A 250 -5.66 -8.85 6.79
C GLU A 250 -5.31 -10.31 6.95
N VAL A 251 -4.11 -10.71 6.53
CA VAL A 251 -3.63 -12.08 6.68
C VAL A 251 -2.39 -12.18 7.55
N VAL A 252 -2.21 -13.36 8.14
CA VAL A 252 -0.96 -13.77 8.76
C VAL A 252 -0.18 -14.73 7.87
N ILE A 253 1.14 -14.64 7.99
CA ILE A 253 2.13 -15.41 7.25
C ILE A 253 2.93 -16.22 8.26
N SER A 254 2.99 -17.52 8.04
CA SER A 254 3.81 -18.48 8.81
C SER A 254 4.98 -18.96 7.95
N GLN A 255 6.05 -19.43 8.58
CA GLN A 255 7.17 -20.02 7.83
C GLN A 255 6.77 -21.32 7.13
N GLY A 256 7.12 -21.41 5.84
CA GLY A 256 6.97 -22.60 5.00
C GLY A 256 5.54 -22.89 4.56
N SER A 257 5.41 -23.83 3.61
CA SER A 257 4.12 -24.28 3.06
C SER A 257 3.23 -25.03 4.06
N GLU A 258 3.79 -25.44 5.20
CA GLU A 258 3.11 -26.27 6.21
C GLU A 258 2.40 -25.45 7.30
N MET A 259 2.48 -24.11 7.28
CA MET A 259 1.84 -23.24 8.28
C MET A 259 2.19 -23.66 9.73
N LYS A 260 3.45 -24.07 9.96
CA LYS A 260 3.88 -24.74 11.20
C LYS A 260 3.54 -23.98 12.47
N ASP A 261 3.59 -22.66 12.41
CA ASP A 261 3.43 -21.81 13.59
C ASP A 261 1.98 -21.30 13.74
N PHE A 262 1.08 -21.67 12.83
CA PHE A 262 -0.26 -21.07 12.73
C PHE A 262 -1.10 -21.26 14.00
N GLU A 263 -1.07 -22.43 14.62
CA GLU A 263 -1.81 -22.63 15.88
C GLU A 263 -1.22 -21.81 17.04
N GLY A 264 0.11 -21.68 17.10
CA GLY A 264 0.78 -20.79 18.04
C GLY A 264 0.37 -19.33 17.83
N MET A 265 0.30 -18.88 16.58
CA MET A 265 -0.17 -17.55 16.22
C MET A 265 -1.64 -17.33 16.63
N ASN A 266 -2.52 -18.29 16.39
CA ASN A 266 -3.93 -18.22 16.82
C ASN A 266 -4.05 -18.16 18.34
N GLN A 267 -3.32 -19.00 19.07
CA GLN A 267 -3.27 -18.96 20.53
C GLN A 267 -2.81 -17.58 21.01
N LYS A 268 -1.74 -17.05 20.43
CA LYS A 268 -1.20 -15.75 20.83
C LYS A 268 -2.14 -14.60 20.52
N ALA A 269 -2.82 -14.65 19.38
CA ALA A 269 -3.84 -13.66 19.01
C ALA A 269 -5.03 -13.68 19.98
N ARG A 270 -5.44 -14.85 20.49
CA ARG A 270 -6.47 -14.96 21.54
C ARG A 270 -5.99 -14.39 22.87
N GLU A 271 -4.77 -14.74 23.29
CA GLU A 271 -4.16 -14.20 24.53
C GLU A 271 -4.09 -12.67 24.52
N LEU A 272 -3.80 -12.09 23.37
CA LEU A 272 -3.71 -10.64 23.17
C LEU A 272 -5.06 -9.97 22.86
N GLY A 273 -6.16 -10.74 22.77
CA GLY A 273 -7.51 -10.23 22.53
C GLY A 273 -7.79 -9.77 21.09
N PHE A 274 -6.97 -10.16 20.10
CA PHE A 274 -7.22 -9.85 18.69
C PHE A 274 -8.34 -10.71 18.08
N ILE A 275 -8.53 -11.93 18.58
CA ILE A 275 -9.58 -12.86 18.12
C ILE A 275 -10.26 -13.57 19.31
N GLY A 276 -11.48 -14.06 19.11
CA GLY A 276 -12.23 -14.82 20.11
C GLY A 276 -11.84 -16.29 20.21
N THR A 277 -12.46 -17.01 21.14
CA THR A 277 -12.23 -18.45 21.39
C THR A 277 -12.63 -19.35 20.22
N ASP A 278 -13.60 -18.89 19.43
CA ASP A 278 -14.16 -19.62 18.30
C ASP A 278 -13.69 -19.09 16.95
N ASP A 279 -12.73 -18.16 16.97
CA ASP A 279 -12.14 -17.55 15.78
C ASP A 279 -10.75 -18.13 15.49
N ARG A 280 -10.33 -18.01 14.23
CA ARG A 280 -8.95 -18.15 13.75
C ARG A 280 -8.57 -16.96 12.86
N LEU A 281 -7.27 -16.71 12.76
CA LEU A 281 -6.68 -15.75 11.83
C LEU A 281 -6.85 -16.22 10.37
N LEU A 282 -6.82 -15.28 9.42
CA LEU A 282 -6.78 -15.61 7.99
C LEU A 282 -5.35 -15.77 7.49
N THR A 283 -5.17 -16.67 6.54
CA THR A 283 -3.88 -17.03 5.94
C THR A 283 -3.79 -16.57 4.49
N LEU A 284 -2.59 -16.62 3.90
CA LEU A 284 -2.43 -16.46 2.46
C LEU A 284 -3.29 -17.43 1.64
N LYS A 285 -3.48 -18.66 2.12
CA LYS A 285 -4.34 -19.65 1.44
C LYS A 285 -5.81 -19.25 1.45
N ASP A 286 -6.29 -18.65 2.54
CA ASP A 286 -7.64 -18.09 2.59
C ASP A 286 -7.76 -16.92 1.61
N ALA A 287 -6.80 -15.98 1.63
CA ALA A 287 -6.77 -14.85 0.70
C ALA A 287 -6.77 -15.27 -0.77
N SER A 288 -5.91 -16.20 -1.18
CA SER A 288 -5.88 -16.74 -2.54
C SER A 288 -7.23 -17.33 -2.98
N SER A 289 -8.00 -17.85 -2.03
CA SER A 289 -9.28 -18.49 -2.33
C SER A 289 -10.41 -17.46 -2.56
N ILE A 290 -10.29 -16.26 -1.99
CA ILE A 290 -11.36 -15.24 -2.01
C ILE A 290 -11.06 -14.00 -2.86
N VAL A 291 -9.79 -13.73 -3.17
CA VAL A 291 -9.35 -12.48 -3.84
C VAL A 291 -10.03 -12.21 -5.19
N ASP A 292 -10.38 -13.29 -5.90
CA ASP A 292 -11.09 -13.31 -7.18
C ASP A 292 -12.50 -13.92 -7.05
N SER A 293 -13.13 -13.80 -5.88
CA SER A 293 -14.55 -14.14 -5.71
C SER A 293 -15.41 -13.17 -6.52
N GLU A 294 -16.27 -13.72 -7.39
CA GLU A 294 -17.24 -12.94 -8.17
C GLU A 294 -18.25 -12.27 -7.23
N GLU A 295 -18.65 -12.95 -6.17
CA GLU A 295 -19.62 -12.45 -5.18
C GLU A 295 -19.07 -11.24 -4.40
N LEU A 296 -17.82 -11.33 -3.93
CA LEU A 296 -17.17 -10.21 -3.23
C LEU A 296 -16.86 -9.05 -4.18
N GLU A 297 -16.53 -9.32 -5.44
CA GLU A 297 -16.32 -8.29 -6.46
C GLU A 297 -17.65 -7.65 -6.89
N GLU A 298 -18.77 -8.38 -6.89
CA GLU A 298 -20.10 -7.84 -7.14
C GLU A 298 -20.50 -6.85 -6.04
N LEU A 299 -20.27 -7.19 -4.77
CA LEU A 299 -20.46 -6.27 -3.64
C LEU A 299 -19.64 -4.99 -3.85
N ASN A 300 -18.35 -5.16 -4.15
CA ASN A 300 -17.44 -4.04 -4.39
C ASN A 300 -17.83 -3.23 -5.62
N THR A 301 -18.40 -3.83 -6.67
CA THR A 301 -18.79 -3.13 -7.91
C THR A 301 -20.06 -2.33 -7.71
N ASN A 302 -21.07 -2.94 -7.09
CA ASN A 302 -22.43 -2.40 -7.02
C ASN A 302 -22.69 -1.47 -5.83
N HIS A 303 -21.80 -1.47 -4.82
CA HIS A 303 -21.95 -0.66 -3.62
C HIS A 303 -20.77 0.29 -3.39
N SER A 304 -21.05 1.34 -2.64
CA SER A 304 -20.09 2.22 -1.99
C SER A 304 -20.26 2.13 -0.48
N THR A 305 -19.20 2.43 0.25
CA THR A 305 -19.20 2.47 1.72
C THR A 305 -18.36 3.65 2.21
N SER A 306 -18.72 4.19 3.37
CA SER A 306 -17.89 5.17 4.08
C SER A 306 -16.76 4.51 4.86
N LEU A 307 -16.81 3.20 5.10
CA LEU A 307 -15.81 2.43 5.84
C LEU A 307 -15.58 1.07 5.18
N THR A 308 -14.32 0.72 4.93
CA THR A 308 -13.96 -0.61 4.42
C THR A 308 -14.06 -1.65 5.53
N HIS A 309 -14.82 -2.72 5.31
CA HIS A 309 -14.87 -3.84 6.24
C HIS A 309 -13.52 -4.57 6.27
N ARG A 310 -12.89 -4.68 7.44
CA ARG A 310 -11.61 -5.39 7.60
C ARG A 310 -11.84 -6.81 8.08
N VAL A 311 -11.70 -7.76 7.17
CA VAL A 311 -11.75 -9.19 7.50
C VAL A 311 -10.41 -9.56 8.15
N MET A 312 -10.40 -9.76 9.46
CA MET A 312 -9.20 -10.07 10.25
C MET A 312 -9.23 -11.48 10.86
N LYS A 313 -10.42 -12.10 10.90
CA LYS A 313 -10.65 -13.42 11.49
C LYS A 313 -11.88 -14.06 10.86
N VAL A 314 -11.99 -15.37 11.03
CA VAL A 314 -13.15 -16.18 10.66
C VAL A 314 -13.36 -17.27 11.72
N HIS A 315 -14.52 -17.92 11.73
CA HIS A 315 -14.75 -19.05 12.64
C HIS A 315 -13.70 -20.15 12.42
N LYS A 316 -13.18 -20.73 13.50
CA LYS A 316 -12.08 -21.72 13.47
C LYS A 316 -12.44 -23.01 12.70
N ASP A 317 -13.72 -23.33 12.62
CA ASP A 317 -14.21 -24.53 11.93
C ASP A 317 -14.16 -24.39 10.40
N ILE A 318 -14.05 -23.16 9.86
CA ILE A 318 -13.92 -22.95 8.41
C ILE A 318 -12.52 -23.41 7.98
N PRO A 319 -12.38 -24.45 7.15
CA PRO A 319 -11.06 -24.96 6.75
C PRO A 319 -10.25 -23.93 5.95
N LEU A 320 -8.92 -24.00 6.05
CA LEU A 320 -8.01 -23.11 5.33
C LEU A 320 -8.21 -23.22 3.81
N GLY A 321 -8.57 -22.09 3.18
CA GLY A 321 -8.83 -22.00 1.75
C GLY A 321 -10.17 -22.57 1.29
N ASN A 322 -11.13 -22.81 2.19
CA ASN A 322 -12.49 -23.16 1.79
C ASN A 322 -13.21 -21.92 1.22
N LYS A 323 -13.08 -21.71 -0.10
CA LYS A 323 -13.64 -20.54 -0.80
C LYS A 323 -15.10 -20.28 -0.46
N LYS A 324 -15.96 -21.31 -0.52
CA LYS A 324 -17.41 -21.14 -0.36
C LYS A 324 -17.75 -20.61 1.04
N GLU A 325 -17.29 -21.30 2.07
CA GLU A 325 -17.58 -20.90 3.46
C GLU A 325 -16.96 -19.54 3.81
N LEU A 326 -15.74 -19.26 3.32
CA LEU A 326 -15.11 -17.96 3.51
C LEU A 326 -15.92 -16.83 2.87
N VAL A 327 -16.32 -16.99 1.60
CA VAL A 327 -17.10 -15.97 0.87
C VAL A 327 -18.47 -15.77 1.52
N ASP A 328 -19.17 -16.85 1.87
CA ASP A 328 -20.49 -16.79 2.51
C ASP A 328 -20.40 -16.05 3.86
N CYS A 329 -19.38 -16.38 4.68
CA CYS A 329 -19.13 -15.74 5.97
C CYS A 329 -18.83 -14.24 5.81
N ILE A 330 -17.87 -13.88 4.93
CA ILE A 330 -17.45 -12.50 4.71
C ILE A 330 -18.61 -11.66 4.15
N ALA A 331 -19.34 -12.17 3.16
CA ALA A 331 -20.47 -11.46 2.57
C ALA A 331 -21.58 -11.22 3.60
N GLN A 332 -21.83 -12.18 4.49
CA GLN A 332 -22.80 -12.02 5.57
C GLN A 332 -22.34 -10.96 6.59
N GLU A 333 -21.09 -11.03 7.05
CA GLU A 333 -20.52 -10.03 7.97
C GLU A 333 -20.57 -8.61 7.41
N ILE A 334 -20.27 -8.44 6.11
CA ILE A 334 -20.36 -7.14 5.43
C ILE A 334 -21.80 -6.63 5.47
N ARG A 335 -22.80 -7.46 5.14
CA ARG A 335 -24.22 -7.07 5.13
C ARG A 335 -24.73 -6.70 6.52
N ASP A 336 -24.20 -7.35 7.56
CA ASP A 336 -24.63 -7.13 8.94
C ASP A 336 -23.94 -5.93 9.61
N THR A 337 -22.71 -5.59 9.19
CA THR A 337 -21.88 -4.60 9.88
C THR A 337 -21.67 -3.30 9.12
N VAL A 338 -21.76 -3.31 7.79
CA VAL A 338 -21.43 -2.15 6.96
C VAL A 338 -22.68 -1.60 6.28
N LYS A 339 -22.89 -0.30 6.45
CA LYS A 339 -23.92 0.42 5.68
C LYS A 339 -23.45 0.54 4.23
N LEU A 340 -24.02 -0.30 3.36
CA LEU A 340 -23.79 -0.25 1.92
C LEU A 340 -24.78 0.71 1.26
N GLU A 341 -24.26 1.56 0.39
CA GLU A 341 -25.07 2.44 -0.44
C GLU A 341 -24.95 1.97 -1.91
N PRO A 342 -26.07 1.79 -2.63
CA PRO A 342 -25.99 1.42 -4.04
C PRO A 342 -25.24 2.49 -4.83
N VAL A 343 -24.33 2.07 -5.71
CA VAL A 343 -23.71 3.00 -6.65
C VAL A 343 -24.80 3.42 -7.65
N VAL A 344 -25.33 4.63 -7.49
CA VAL A 344 -26.29 5.18 -8.43
C VAL A 344 -25.54 5.46 -9.74
N PRO A 345 -25.99 4.92 -10.89
CA PRO A 345 -25.41 5.25 -12.18
C PRO A 345 -25.87 6.65 -12.62
N SER A 346 -25.43 7.70 -11.95
CA SER A 346 -25.69 9.09 -12.34
C SER A 346 -24.62 10.02 -11.79
N ASP A 347 -23.62 10.27 -12.61
CA ASP A 347 -23.01 11.59 -12.85
C ASP A 347 -22.28 11.49 -14.20
N LEU A 348 -23.09 11.37 -15.26
CA LEU A 348 -22.63 11.65 -16.61
C LEU A 348 -22.66 13.16 -16.77
N PRO A 349 -21.53 13.87 -16.91
CA PRO A 349 -21.58 15.16 -17.57
C PRO A 349 -22.06 14.88 -19.00
N THR A 350 -23.27 15.34 -19.31
CA THR A 350 -23.68 15.57 -20.70
C THR A 350 -22.62 16.47 -21.32
N LEU A 351 -21.84 15.91 -22.24
CA LEU A 351 -21.04 16.68 -23.17
C LEU A 351 -22.02 17.51 -24.01
N GLU A 352 -22.07 18.82 -23.75
CA GLU A 352 -22.37 19.80 -24.80
C GLU A 352 -21.08 20.14 -25.55
#